data_AF-A0A0G0XHD1-F1
#
_entry.id   AF-A0A0G0XHD1-F1
#
_cell.length_a   1.000
_cell.length_b   1.000
_cell.length_c   1.000
_cell.angle_alpha   90.00
_cell.angle_beta   90.00
_cell.angle_gamma   90.00
#
_symmetry.space_group_name_H-M   'P 1'
#
loop_
_entity.id
_entity.type
_entity.pdbx_description
1 polymer ?
#
loop_
_entity_poly.entity_id
_entity_poly.type
_entity_poly.pdbx_seq_one_letter_code
_entity_poly.pdbx_strand_id
1 'polypeptide(L)'
;MLITDSRVLPLRAGVVGVALGYAGFAGIKDYRGSADLFGRTLKMTRVDIADSLATAAVLLMGEGKERKPLAIIEGAPIEFRGRVNRQELVIPVADDLYVPLFGKLNLKKPEKKRRD
;
A
#
# COMPACT_ATOMS: atom_id res chain seq x y z
N MET A 1 -14.68 -0.48 3.74
CA MET A 1 -13.98 -1.26 4.78
C MET A 1 -12.56 -1.53 4.32
N LEU A 2 -11.58 -1.46 5.22
CA LEU A 2 -10.18 -1.81 4.97
C LEU A 2 -9.72 -2.79 6.04
N ILE A 3 -8.83 -3.71 5.67
CA ILE A 3 -8.07 -4.57 6.58
C ILE A 3 -6.60 -4.23 6.36
N THR A 4 -5.89 -3.98 7.45
CA THR A 4 -4.53 -3.44 7.42
C THR A 4 -3.56 -4.34 8.14
N ASP A 5 -2.30 -4.29 7.73
CA ASP A 5 -1.15 -4.88 8.42
C ASP A 5 0.05 -3.96 8.26
N SER A 6 1.17 -4.29 8.89
CA SER A 6 2.35 -3.43 8.94
C SER A 6 3.43 -3.97 8.01
N ARG A 7 4.07 -3.08 7.24
CA ARG A 7 5.17 -3.43 6.34
C ARG A 7 6.35 -2.49 6.48
N VAL A 8 7.52 -3.00 6.10
CA VAL A 8 8.71 -2.18 5.88
C VAL A 8 8.74 -1.62 4.46
N LEU A 9 9.42 -0.49 4.30
CA LEU A 9 9.75 0.08 3.00
C LEU A 9 11.27 0.02 2.79
N PRO A 10 11.74 -0.33 1.59
CA PRO A 10 13.17 -0.33 1.29
C PRO A 10 13.82 1.01 1.64
N LEU A 11 14.98 0.94 2.30
CA LEU A 11 15.79 2.10 2.68
C LEU A 11 15.11 3.07 3.67
N ARG A 12 14.07 2.64 4.40
CA ARG A 12 13.44 3.43 5.46
C ARG A 12 13.41 2.67 6.78
N ALA A 13 13.66 3.39 7.87
CA ALA A 13 13.54 2.84 9.21
C ALA A 13 12.08 2.87 9.67
N GLY A 14 11.63 1.78 10.31
CA GLY A 14 10.28 1.63 10.85
C GLY A 14 9.30 0.89 9.92
N VAL A 15 8.08 0.73 10.41
CA VAL A 15 6.95 0.11 9.69
C VAL A 15 5.87 1.14 9.39
N VAL A 16 5.06 0.87 8.36
CA VAL A 16 3.88 1.64 8.00
C VAL A 16 2.70 0.69 7.77
N GLY A 17 1.48 1.19 7.94
CA GLY A 17 0.27 0.47 7.62
C GLY A 17 0.04 0.33 6.12
N VAL A 18 -0.27 -0.87 5.66
CA VAL A 18 -0.63 -1.22 4.28
C VAL A 18 -2.00 -1.89 4.26
N ALA A 19 -2.76 -1.72 3.20
CA ALA A 19 -4.02 -2.42 3.00
C ALA A 19 -3.75 -3.86 2.53
N LEU A 20 -4.17 -4.85 3.33
CA LEU A 20 -4.25 -6.25 2.89
C LEU A 20 -5.51 -6.50 2.05
N GLY A 21 -6.56 -5.73 2.30
CA GLY A 21 -7.82 -5.82 1.57
C GLY A 21 -8.70 -4.61 1.81
N TYR A 22 -9.57 -4.31 0.85
CA TYR A 22 -10.50 -3.19 0.92
C TYR A 22 -11.79 -3.50 0.16
N ALA A 23 -12.87 -2.82 0.53
CA ALA A 23 -14.19 -2.98 -0.05
C ALA A 23 -15.01 -1.68 0.02
N GLY A 24 -15.85 -1.47 -1.00
CA GLY A 24 -16.80 -0.36 -1.08
C GLY A 24 -16.28 0.90 -1.76
N PHE A 25 -15.01 0.94 -2.20
CA PHE A 25 -14.41 2.10 -2.88
C PHE A 25 -13.27 1.68 -3.81
N ALA A 26 -12.85 2.57 -4.72
CA ALA A 26 -11.70 2.37 -5.60
C ALA A 26 -10.39 2.53 -4.82
N GLY A 27 -9.49 1.54 -4.92
CA GLY A 27 -8.21 1.53 -4.19
C GLY A 27 -7.18 2.46 -4.83
N ILE A 28 -7.28 2.67 -6.15
CA ILE A 28 -6.44 3.62 -6.88
C ILE A 28 -7.27 4.80 -7.36
N LYS A 29 -6.75 6.01 -7.12
CA LYS A 29 -7.19 7.20 -7.82
C LYS A 29 -6.26 7.46 -9.00
N ASP A 30 -6.78 7.30 -10.21
CA ASP A 30 -6.03 7.52 -11.45
C ASP A 30 -6.15 8.98 -11.88
N TYR A 31 -5.05 9.71 -11.86
CA TYR A 31 -5.00 11.10 -12.32
C TYR A 31 -4.50 11.22 -13.76
N ARG A 32 -4.15 10.11 -14.42
CA ARG A 32 -3.66 10.15 -15.80
C ARG A 32 -4.73 10.73 -16.72
N GLY A 33 -4.32 11.63 -17.61
CA GLY A 33 -5.25 12.38 -18.48
C GLY A 33 -5.85 13.62 -17.83
N SER A 34 -5.77 13.78 -16.50
CA SER A 34 -6.22 15.00 -15.82
C SER A 34 -5.22 16.14 -15.99
N ALA A 35 -5.70 17.38 -15.98
CA ALA A 35 -4.86 18.57 -16.01
C ALA A 35 -4.30 18.88 -14.61
N ASP A 36 -3.04 19.29 -14.55
CA ASP A 36 -2.43 19.89 -13.37
C ASP A 36 -2.83 21.37 -13.20
N LEU A 37 -2.29 22.03 -12.18
CA LEU A 37 -2.55 23.45 -11.88
C LEU A 37 -2.18 24.40 -13.05
N PHE A 38 -1.29 23.98 -13.94
CA PHE A 38 -0.83 24.76 -15.09
C PHE A 38 -1.42 24.26 -16.42
N GLY A 39 -2.47 23.43 -16.36
CA GLY A 39 -3.14 22.88 -17.54
C GLY A 39 -2.38 21.75 -18.24
N ARG A 40 -1.29 21.24 -17.67
CA ARG A 40 -0.52 20.14 -18.27
C ARG A 40 -1.15 18.80 -17.93
N THR A 41 -1.25 17.91 -18.92
CA THR A 41 -1.79 16.57 -18.71
C THR A 41 -0.85 15.69 -17.89
N LEU A 42 -1.35 15.14 -16.79
CA LEU A 42 -0.65 14.15 -15.98
C LEU A 42 -0.55 12.82 -16.75
N LYS A 43 0.65 12.25 -16.84
CA LYS A 43 0.91 11.05 -17.65
C LYS A 43 0.97 9.75 -16.85
N MET A 44 1.49 9.79 -15.63
CA MET A 44 1.80 8.57 -14.84
C MET A 44 1.11 8.52 -13.48
N THR A 45 0.52 9.64 -13.03
CA THR A 45 0.11 9.81 -11.64
C THR A 45 -1.08 8.90 -11.28
N ARG A 46 -0.82 7.94 -10.39
CA ARG A 46 -1.82 7.10 -9.73
C ARG A 46 -1.56 7.16 -8.23
N VAL A 47 -2.59 7.39 -7.44
CA VAL A 47 -2.48 7.45 -5.98
C VAL A 47 -3.10 6.21 -5.39
N ASP A 48 -2.35 5.53 -4.52
CA ASP A 48 -2.84 4.40 -3.74
C ASP A 48 -3.63 4.89 -2.53
N ILE A 49 -4.94 5.02 -2.71
CA ILE A 49 -5.86 5.50 -1.69
C ILE A 49 -6.02 4.46 -0.59
N ALA A 50 -6.03 3.17 -0.93
CA ALA A 50 -6.18 2.09 0.04
C ALA A 50 -5.02 2.09 1.05
N ASP A 51 -3.78 2.12 0.56
CA ASP A 51 -2.59 2.17 1.43
C ASP A 51 -2.46 3.51 2.16
N SER A 52 -2.85 4.62 1.53
CA SER A 52 -2.82 5.94 2.20
C SER A 52 -3.74 5.98 3.42
N LEU A 53 -4.96 5.43 3.29
CA LEU A 53 -5.91 5.33 4.39
C LEU A 53 -5.45 4.32 5.44
N ALA A 54 -4.88 3.20 5.02
CA ALA A 54 -4.32 2.19 5.91
C ALA A 54 -3.19 2.76 6.77
N THR A 55 -2.25 3.50 6.16
CA THR A 55 -1.17 4.18 6.86
C THR A 55 -1.70 5.15 7.90
N ALA A 56 -2.69 5.99 7.54
CA ALA A 56 -3.30 6.94 8.47
C ALA A 56 -4.01 6.25 9.65
N ALA A 57 -4.74 5.17 9.38
CA ALA A 57 -5.42 4.40 10.40
C ALA A 57 -4.42 3.73 11.36
N VAL A 58 -3.42 3.02 10.83
CA VAL A 58 -2.41 2.31 11.63
C VAL A 58 -1.61 3.28 12.51
N LEU A 59 -1.28 4.46 12.00
CA LEU A 59 -0.63 5.50 12.79
C LEU A 59 -1.43 5.87 14.05
N LEU A 60 -2.77 5.97 13.95
CA LEU A 60 -3.63 6.28 15.09
C LEU A 60 -3.97 5.06 15.94
N MET A 61 -4.04 3.87 15.36
CA MET A 61 -4.24 2.61 16.09
C MET A 61 -3.03 2.30 16.98
N GLY A 62 -1.81 2.62 16.51
CA GLY A 62 -0.56 2.27 17.17
C GLY A 62 -0.15 0.81 16.89
N GLU A 63 1.12 0.53 17.14
CA GLU A 63 1.79 -0.74 16.78
C GLU A 63 2.21 -1.56 18.00
N GLY A 64 1.76 -1.17 19.20
CA GLY A 64 2.16 -1.77 20.46
C GLY A 64 0.97 -2.20 21.31
N LYS A 65 1.03 -1.82 22.59
CA LYS A 65 0.05 -2.23 23.61
C LYS A 65 -1.15 -1.28 23.72
N GLU A 66 -1.34 -0.38 22.77
CA GLU A 66 -2.41 0.62 22.76
C GLU A 66 -3.80 -0.01 22.70
N ARG A 67 -3.90 -1.23 22.15
CA ARG A 67 -5.16 -1.99 22.03
C ARG A 67 -6.27 -1.22 21.31
N LYS A 68 -5.93 -0.48 20.25
CA LYS A 68 -6.88 0.22 19.38
C LYS A 68 -6.94 -0.47 18.01
N PRO A 69 -7.65 -1.59 17.83
CA PRO A 69 -7.62 -2.39 16.60
C PRO A 69 -8.51 -1.84 15.47
N LEU A 70 -9.21 -0.72 15.70
CA LEU A 70 -10.17 -0.16 14.75
C LEU A 70 -10.05 1.36 14.72
N ALA A 71 -10.12 1.91 13.53
CA ALA A 71 -10.23 3.35 13.28
C ALA A 71 -11.40 3.62 12.32
N ILE A 72 -12.04 4.77 12.50
CA ILE A 72 -13.06 5.30 11.59
C ILE A 72 -12.46 6.53 10.90
N ILE A 73 -12.53 6.55 9.58
CA ILE A 73 -12.09 7.70 8.78
C ILE A 73 -13.32 8.33 8.14
N GLU A 74 -13.55 9.59 8.45
CA GLU A 74 -14.65 10.40 7.91
C GLU A 74 -14.11 11.42 6.91
N GLY A 75 -14.92 11.78 5.90
CA GLY A 75 -14.54 12.76 4.89
C GLY A 75 -13.40 12.31 3.97
N ALA A 76 -13.13 11.01 3.88
CA ALA A 76 -12.08 10.47 3.01
C ALA A 76 -12.39 10.78 1.53
N PRO A 77 -11.41 11.25 0.74
CA PRO A 77 -11.61 11.60 -0.67
C PRO A 77 -11.62 10.36 -1.57
N ILE A 78 -12.60 9.47 -1.34
CA ILE A 78 -12.74 8.17 -2.01
C ILE A 78 -13.88 8.17 -3.03
N GLU A 79 -13.73 7.36 -4.08
CA GLU A 79 -14.81 7.05 -5.02
C GLU A 79 -15.46 5.73 -4.59
N PHE A 80 -16.73 5.79 -4.16
CA PHE A 80 -17.47 4.59 -3.76
C PHE A 80 -17.75 3.68 -4.96
N ARG A 81 -17.58 2.37 -4.76
CA ARG A 81 -17.82 1.35 -5.79
C ARG A 81 -18.51 0.13 -5.19
N GLY A 82 -19.54 -0.37 -5.88
CA GLY A 82 -20.25 -1.59 -5.47
C GLY A 82 -19.40 -2.86 -5.56
N ARG A 83 -18.45 -2.92 -6.52
CA ARG A 83 -17.50 -4.02 -6.65
C ARG A 83 -16.09 -3.49 -6.88
N VAL A 84 -15.16 -4.07 -6.14
CA VAL A 84 -13.73 -3.77 -6.22
C VAL A 84 -13.07 -4.61 -7.31
N ASN A 85 -12.10 -4.02 -8.02
CA ASN A 85 -11.22 -4.77 -8.92
C ASN A 85 -10.05 -5.35 -8.11
N ARG A 86 -9.97 -6.68 -7.99
CA ARG A 86 -8.93 -7.36 -7.19
C ARG A 86 -7.52 -7.15 -7.74
N GLN A 87 -7.39 -6.83 -9.02
CA GLN A 87 -6.13 -6.60 -9.69
C GLN A 87 -5.70 -5.11 -9.66
N GLU A 88 -6.51 -4.22 -9.07
CA GLU A 88 -6.30 -2.78 -9.12
C GLU A 88 -5.00 -2.32 -8.42
N LEU A 89 -4.65 -2.95 -7.29
CA LEU A 89 -3.41 -2.68 -6.54
C LEU A 89 -2.24 -3.56 -6.99
N VAL A 90 -2.47 -4.54 -7.87
CA VAL A 90 -1.44 -5.49 -8.28
C VAL A 90 -0.62 -4.90 -9.43
N ILE A 91 0.69 -4.82 -9.24
CA ILE A 91 1.64 -4.47 -10.30
C ILE A 91 2.19 -5.77 -10.91
N PRO A 92 2.22 -5.91 -12.25
CA PRO A 92 2.87 -7.05 -12.89
C PRO A 92 4.33 -7.15 -12.48
N VAL A 93 4.84 -8.37 -12.28
CA VAL A 93 6.24 -8.60 -11.87
C VAL A 93 7.25 -7.95 -12.83
N ALA A 94 6.92 -7.88 -14.12
CA ALA A 94 7.76 -7.23 -15.13
C ALA A 94 7.88 -5.71 -14.93
N ASP A 95 6.89 -5.08 -14.29
CA ASP A 95 6.82 -3.64 -14.02
C ASP A 95 7.22 -3.30 -12.58
N ASP A 96 7.53 -4.30 -11.74
CA ASP A 96 7.90 -4.12 -10.34
C ASP A 96 9.32 -3.54 -10.21
N LEU A 97 9.44 -2.47 -9.43
CA LEU A 97 10.72 -1.77 -9.24
C LEU A 97 11.69 -2.52 -8.34
N TYR A 98 11.21 -3.42 -7.50
CA TYR A 98 11.99 -4.08 -6.44
C TYR A 98 12.47 -5.47 -6.83
N VAL A 99 11.66 -6.28 -7.53
CA VAL A 99 12.00 -7.65 -7.95
C VAL A 99 13.34 -7.72 -8.70
N PRO A 100 13.65 -6.82 -9.66
CA PRO A 100 14.95 -6.81 -10.34
C PRO A 100 16.16 -6.60 -9.41
N LEU A 101 15.97 -5.91 -8.28
CA LEU A 101 17.03 -5.69 -7.28
C LEU A 101 17.35 -7.00 -6.55
N PHE A 102 16.33 -7.79 -6.22
CA PHE A 102 16.51 -9.07 -5.52
C PHE A 102 17.09 -10.18 -6.40
N GLY A 103 16.84 -10.15 -7.71
CA GLY A 103 17.43 -11.11 -8.65
C GLY A 103 18.96 -11.01 -8.79
N LYS A 104 19.54 -9.84 -8.49
CA LYS A 104 21.00 -9.60 -8.51
C LYS A 104 21.68 -9.80 -7.16
N LEU A 105 20.90 -9.94 -6.09
CA LEU A 105 21.42 -10.20 -4.76
C LEU A 105 21.74 -11.69 -4.64
N ASN A 106 23.03 -12.04 -4.61
CA ASN A 106 23.50 -13.37 -4.25
C ASN A 106 23.25 -13.60 -2.75
N LEU A 107 21.98 -13.85 -2.39
CA LEU A 107 21.59 -14.16 -1.03
C LEU A 107 22.16 -15.53 -0.69
N LYS A 108 23.24 -15.55 0.09
CA LYS A 108 23.70 -16.80 0.75
C LYS A 108 22.50 -17.35 1.52
N LYS A 109 22.06 -18.56 1.17
CA LYS A 109 21.00 -19.25 1.90
C LYS A 109 21.41 -19.32 3.38
N PRO A 110 20.55 -18.94 4.34
CA PRO A 110 20.88 -19.08 5.75
C PRO A 110 21.13 -20.56 6.05
N GLU A 111 22.26 -20.87 6.68
CA GLU A 111 22.55 -22.21 7.18
C GLU A 111 21.42 -22.62 8.13
N LYS A 112 20.80 -23.76 7.86
CA LYS A 112 19.81 -24.35 8.78
C LYS A 112 20.52 -24.67 10.09
N LYS A 113 20.36 -23.83 11.12
CA LYS A 113 20.65 -24.24 12.50
C LYS A 113 19.72 -25.42 12.82
N ARG A 114 20.30 -26.62 12.94
CA ARG A 114 19.63 -27.77 13.59
C ARG A 114 19.17 -27.28 14.96
N ARG A 115 17.88 -27.40 15.23
CA ARG A 115 17.35 -27.29 16.59
C ARG A 115 17.56 -28.67 17.21
N ASP A 116 18.39 -28.72 18.25
CA ASP A 116 18.42 -29.81 19.22
C ASP A 116 17.18 -29.73 20.13
#